data_AF-A0A2T4UP73-F1
#
_entry.id   AF-A0A2T4UP73-F1
#
_cell.length_a   1.000
_cell.length_b   1.000
_cell.length_c   1.000
_cell.angle_alpha   90.00
_cell.angle_beta   90.00
_cell.angle_gamma   90.00
#
_symmetry.space_group_name_H-M   'P 1'
#
loop_
_entity.id
_entity.type
_entity.pdbx_description
1 polymer ?
#
loop_
_entity_poly.entity_id
_entity_poly.type
_entity_poly.pdbx_seq_one_letter_code
_entity_poly.pdbx_strand_id
1 'polypeptide(L)'
;MTEQQQTDAVATYGAAVTAYLTPLTRIDIAKAVAPPLDCEEVTGIAHLLKKAGHHEAADWWLFMHSTQGNIDEFDDHADYWKEADPWL
;
A
#
# COMPACT_ATOMS: atom_id res chain seq x y z
N MET A 1 7.86 13.96 32.57
CA MET A 1 8.15 13.99 31.12
C MET A 1 8.19 15.45 30.72
N THR A 2 9.28 15.92 30.13
CA THR A 2 9.38 17.30 29.63
C THR A 2 8.75 17.41 28.24
N GLU A 3 8.41 18.62 27.81
CA GLU A 3 7.87 18.89 26.46
C GLU A 3 8.86 18.46 25.36
N GLN A 4 10.17 18.57 25.62
CA GLN A 4 11.22 18.07 24.73
C GLN A 4 11.15 16.54 24.59
N GLN A 5 11.03 15.81 25.71
CA GLN A 5 10.90 14.35 25.69
C GLN A 5 9.64 13.87 24.96
N GLN A 6 8.54 14.63 25.02
CA GLN A 6 7.32 14.33 24.26
C GLN A 6 7.53 14.52 22.76
N THR A 7 8.15 15.62 22.36
CA THR A 7 8.42 15.93 20.94
C THR A 7 9.32 14.87 20.31
N ASP A 8 10.39 14.47 21.00
CA ASP A 8 11.33 13.47 20.51
C ASP A 8 10.66 12.09 20.36
N ALA A 9 9.77 11.73 21.29
CA ALA A 9 9.00 10.48 21.21
C ALA A 9 8.05 10.47 20.00
N VAL A 10 7.35 11.59 19.74
CA VAL A 10 6.45 11.74 18.58
C VAL A 10 7.24 11.64 17.27
N ALA A 11 8.40 12.30 17.18
CA ALA A 11 9.26 12.22 16.00
C ALA A 11 9.76 10.79 15.75
N THR A 12 10.19 10.10 16.81
CA THR A 12 10.63 8.70 16.74
C THR A 12 9.51 7.78 16.27
N TYR A 13 8.30 7.96 16.81
CA TYR A 13 7.13 7.21 16.38
C TYR A 13 6.81 7.45 14.90
N GLY A 14 6.81 8.71 14.44
CA GLY A 14 6.57 9.06 13.04
C GLY A 14 7.59 8.43 12.08
N ALA A 15 8.87 8.42 12.47
CA ALA A 15 9.93 7.75 11.71
C ALA A 15 9.71 6.24 11.63
N ALA A 16 9.33 5.59 12.74
CA ALA A 16 9.04 4.15 12.76
C ALA A 16 7.83 3.79 11.89
N VAL A 17 6.75 4.59 11.95
CA VAL A 17 5.57 4.43 11.08
C VAL A 17 5.97 4.57 9.60
N THR A 18 6.78 5.58 9.27
CA THR A 18 7.24 5.80 7.90
C THR A 18 8.08 4.62 7.38
N ALA A 19 9.00 4.11 8.21
CA ALA A 19 9.81 2.95 7.88
C ALA A 19 8.96 1.68 7.66
N TYR A 20 7.91 1.49 8.45
CA TYR A 20 6.97 0.38 8.29
C TYR A 20 6.11 0.50 7.02
N LEU A 21 5.62 1.71 6.70
CA LEU A 21 4.76 1.92 5.54
C LEU A 21 5.51 1.91 4.21
N THR A 22 6.78 2.32 4.20
CA THR A 22 7.61 2.39 2.98
C THR A 22 7.53 1.12 2.12
N PRO A 23 7.78 -0.11 2.63
CA PRO A 23 7.65 -1.31 1.82
C PRO A 23 6.21 -1.58 1.35
N LEU A 24 5.20 -1.19 2.14
CA LEU A 24 3.79 -1.38 1.78
C LEU A 24 3.34 -0.44 0.65
N THR A 25 4.13 0.58 0.31
CA THR A 25 3.86 1.42 -0.87
C THR A 25 4.19 0.73 -2.18
N ARG A 26 4.81 -0.46 -2.17
CA ARG A 26 5.25 -1.13 -3.39
C ARG A 26 4.21 -2.13 -3.90
N ILE A 27 3.89 -2.04 -5.20
CA ILE A 27 2.94 -2.94 -5.85
C ILE A 27 3.37 -4.41 -5.83
N ASP A 28 4.67 -4.71 -5.94
CA ASP A 28 5.17 -6.09 -5.90
C ASP A 28 4.98 -6.75 -4.53
N ILE A 29 5.07 -5.97 -3.45
CA ILE A 29 4.73 -6.43 -2.10
C ILE A 29 3.23 -6.68 -1.99
N ALA A 30 2.39 -5.76 -2.47
CA ALA A 30 0.93 -5.96 -2.46
C ALA A 30 0.53 -7.22 -3.26
N LYS A 31 1.13 -7.44 -4.44
CA LYS A 31 0.94 -8.65 -5.26
C LYS A 31 1.26 -9.93 -4.49
N ALA A 32 2.39 -9.96 -3.79
CA ALA A 32 2.86 -11.16 -3.09
C ALA A 32 2.11 -11.43 -1.77
N VAL A 33 1.64 -10.38 -1.09
CA VAL A 33 1.17 -10.47 0.30
C VAL A 33 -0.34 -10.33 0.44
N ALA A 34 -1.00 -9.49 -0.36
CA ALA A 34 -2.44 -9.21 -0.20
C ALA A 34 -3.37 -10.42 -0.49
N PRO A 35 -3.08 -11.34 -1.43
CA PRO A 35 -3.99 -12.44 -1.76
C PRO A 35 -4.34 -13.39 -0.61
N PRO A 36 -3.39 -13.88 0.22
CA PRO A 36 -3.71 -14.82 1.30
C PRO A 36 -4.26 -14.15 2.57
N LEU A 37 -4.22 -12.83 2.68
CA LEU A 37 -4.76 -12.11 3.84
C LEU A 37 -6.29 -12.14 3.83
N ASP A 38 -6.90 -11.89 4.98
CA ASP A 38 -8.33 -11.64 5.04
C ASP A 38 -8.69 -10.17 4.71
N CYS A 39 -9.98 -9.92 4.51
CA CYS A 39 -10.48 -8.59 4.18
C CYS A 39 -10.17 -7.53 5.26
N GLU A 40 -10.17 -7.92 6.53
CA GLU A 40 -9.95 -7.00 7.66
C GLU A 40 -8.49 -6.54 7.70
N GLU A 41 -7.56 -7.49 7.52
CA GLU A 41 -6.12 -7.26 7.43
C GLU A 41 -5.78 -6.29 6.29
N VAL A 42 -6.28 -6.57 5.08
CA VAL A 42 -6.04 -5.72 3.90
C VAL A 42 -6.68 -4.34 4.06
N THR A 43 -7.89 -4.27 4.62
CA THR A 43 -8.54 -2.98 4.91
C THR A 43 -7.74 -2.16 5.91
N GLY A 44 -7.17 -2.79 6.93
CA GLY A 44 -6.28 -2.15 7.90
C GLY A 44 -5.06 -1.52 7.23
N ILE A 45 -4.38 -2.28 6.35
CA ILE A 45 -3.22 -1.79 5.60
C ILE A 45 -3.61 -0.63 4.67
N ALA A 46 -4.70 -0.76 3.93
CA ALA A 46 -5.20 0.28 3.04
C ALA A 46 -5.55 1.58 3.80
N HIS A 47 -6.15 1.48 4.99
CA HIS A 47 -6.42 2.65 5.83
C HIS A 47 -5.15 3.34 6.32
N LEU A 48 -4.13 2.58 6.74
CA LEU A 48 -2.85 3.15 7.15
C LEU A 48 -2.17 3.91 6.01
N LEU A 49 -2.15 3.31 4.81
CA LEU A 49 -1.61 3.94 3.61
C LEU A 49 -2.37 5.21 3.22
N LYS A 50 -3.71 5.19 3.24
CA LYS A 50 -4.54 6.39 2.99
C LYS A 50 -4.28 7.49 4.00
N LYS A 51 -4.15 7.16 5.28
CA LYS A 51 -3.83 8.15 6.34
C LYS A 51 -2.44 8.75 6.17
N ALA A 52 -1.49 8.01 5.59
CA ALA A 52 -0.16 8.49 5.24
C ALA A 52 -0.10 9.20 3.86
N GLY A 53 -1.21 9.34 3.15
CA GLY A 53 -1.27 9.98 1.82
C GLY A 53 -0.88 9.08 0.65
N HIS A 54 -0.65 7.79 0.88
CA HIS A 54 -0.31 6.80 -0.14
C HIS A 54 -1.59 6.15 -0.72
N HIS A 55 -2.44 6.97 -1.34
CA HIS A 55 -3.76 6.53 -1.85
C HIS A 55 -3.65 5.45 -2.92
N GLU A 56 -2.78 5.64 -3.90
CA GLU A 56 -2.55 4.68 -4.99
C GLU A 56 -2.08 3.31 -4.45
N ALA A 57 -1.15 3.33 -3.49
CA ALA A 57 -0.71 2.10 -2.84
C ALA A 57 -1.85 1.39 -2.12
N ALA A 58 -2.70 2.13 -1.39
CA ALA A 58 -3.87 1.55 -0.73
C ALA A 58 -4.81 0.86 -1.72
N ASP A 59 -4.99 1.44 -2.91
CA ASP A 59 -5.82 0.86 -3.95
C ASP A 59 -5.18 -0.40 -4.56
N TRP A 60 -3.85 -0.47 -4.69
CA TRP A 60 -3.15 -1.71 -5.06
C TRP A 60 -3.38 -2.84 -4.05
N TRP A 61 -3.35 -2.56 -2.75
CA TRP A 61 -3.63 -3.56 -1.72
C TRP A 61 -5.04 -4.14 -1.82
N LEU A 62 -6.03 -3.26 -1.97
CA LEU A 62 -7.44 -3.67 -2.13
C LEU A 62 -7.64 -4.45 -3.44
N PHE A 63 -7.04 -3.97 -4.53
CA PHE A 63 -7.14 -4.60 -5.84
C PHE A 63 -6.53 -6.00 -5.84
N MET A 64 -5.27 -6.15 -5.41
CA MET A 64 -4.56 -7.44 -5.43
C MET A 64 -5.20 -8.49 -4.52
N HIS A 65 -5.78 -8.05 -3.40
CA HIS A 65 -6.58 -8.94 -2.55
C HIS A 65 -7.88 -9.38 -3.25
N SER A 66 -8.59 -8.43 -3.88
CA SER A 66 -9.86 -8.73 -4.57
C SER A 66 -9.71 -9.69 -5.75
N THR A 67 -8.56 -9.66 -6.42
CA THR A 67 -8.24 -10.58 -7.52
C THR A 67 -7.68 -11.91 -7.02
N GLN A 68 -7.55 -12.12 -5.71
CA GLN A 68 -6.99 -13.33 -5.08
C GLN A 68 -5.65 -13.78 -5.67
N GLY A 69 -4.86 -12.84 -6.20
CA GLY A 69 -3.60 -13.17 -6.86
C GLY A 69 -3.75 -13.80 -8.25
N ASN A 70 -4.92 -13.71 -8.91
CA ASN A 70 -5.04 -13.91 -10.36
C ASN A 70 -4.36 -12.74 -11.09
N ILE A 71 -3.03 -12.70 -11.00
CA ILE A 71 -2.17 -11.61 -11.45
C ILE A 71 -2.02 -11.62 -12.97
N ASP A 72 -2.26 -12.77 -13.62
CA ASP A 72 -2.18 -12.90 -15.08
C ASP A 72 -3.17 -11.95 -15.78
N GLU A 73 -4.41 -11.84 -15.27
CA GLU A 73 -5.38 -10.84 -15.79
C GLU A 73 -4.97 -9.39 -15.50
N PHE A 74 -4.23 -9.12 -14.43
CA PHE A 74 -3.73 -7.76 -14.16
C PHE A 74 -2.53 -7.40 -15.04
N ASP A 75 -1.59 -8.31 -15.25
CA ASP A 75 -0.40 -8.05 -16.05
C ASP A 75 -0.77 -7.90 -17.53
N ASP A 76 -1.70 -8.71 -18.05
CA ASP A 76 -2.25 -8.56 -19.41
C ASP A 76 -2.93 -7.20 -19.62
N HIS A 77 -3.65 -6.70 -18.60
CA HIS A 77 -4.26 -5.37 -18.65
C HIS A 77 -3.22 -4.26 -18.42
N ALA A 78 -2.25 -4.41 -17.52
CA ALA A 78 -1.24 -3.40 -17.25
C ALA A 78 -0.31 -3.18 -18.45
N ASP A 79 0.01 -4.23 -19.21
CA ASP A 79 0.78 -4.14 -20.44
C ASP A 79 -0.06 -3.50 -21.56
N TYR A 80 -1.37 -3.83 -21.66
CA TYR A 80 -2.28 -3.09 -22.55
C TYR A 80 -2.35 -1.59 -22.22
N TRP A 81 -2.35 -1.19 -20.94
CA TRP A 81 -2.39 0.23 -20.54
C TRP A 81 -1.07 0.97 -20.75
N LYS A 82 0.06 0.25 -20.86
CA LYS A 82 1.36 0.82 -21.22
C LYS A 82 1.56 0.90 -22.75
N GLU A 83 1.00 -0.03 -23.50
CA GLU A 83 1.12 -0.11 -24.96
C GLU A 83 0.05 0.74 -25.68
N ALA A 84 -1.18 0.74 -25.17
CA ALA A 84 -2.23 1.63 -25.60
C ALA A 84 -2.20 2.84 -24.67
N ASP A 85 -1.53 3.91 -25.07
CA ASP A 85 -1.82 5.26 -24.57
C ASP A 85 -3.09 5.74 -25.30
N PRO A 86 -4.31 5.56 -24.76
CA PRO A 86 -5.54 5.85 -25.50
C PRO A 86 -6.02 7.27 -25.18
N TRP A 87 -5.27 8.02 -24.36
CA TRP A 87 -5.62 9.35 -23.85
C TRP A 87 -4.50 10.39 -24.04
N LEU A 88 -3.49 10.11 -24.88
CA LEU A 88 -2.66 11.12 -25.54
C LEU A 88 -2.74 10.99 -27.07
#